data_AF-A0A969U818-F1
#
_entry.id   AF-A0A969U818-F1
#
_cell.length_a   1.000
_cell.length_b   1.000
_cell.length_c   1.000
_cell.angle_alpha   90.00
_cell.angle_beta   90.00
_cell.angle_gamma   90.00
#
_symmetry.space_group_name_H-M   'P 1'
#
loop_
_entity.id
_entity.type
_entity.pdbx_description
1 polymer ?
#
loop_
_entity_poly.entity_id
_entity_poly.type
_entity_poly.pdbx_seq_one_letter_code
_entity_poly.pdbx_strand_id
1 'polypeptide(L)'
;KTPNGYEIIIMGSPDDGFASAEIYRAEDRDVILARVFELTSGWYFETTDLNDIKDSELIIAALAARDELMHYVNRRGAAEYPPDATQAAVSLWLMQRDDGKGFTLSNDK
;
A
#
# COMPACT_ATOMS: atom_id res chain seq x y z
N LYS A 1 2.41 3.29 -14.94
CA LYS A 1 2.14 4.74 -15.09
C LYS A 1 0.85 5.00 -14.36
N THR A 2 0.85 5.89 -13.36
CA THR A 2 -0.42 6.34 -12.79
C THR A 2 -1.23 7.07 -13.86
N PRO A 3 -2.56 6.98 -13.81
CA PRO A 3 -3.43 7.81 -14.65
C PRO A 3 -3.12 9.29 -14.45
N ASN A 4 -3.28 10.09 -15.51
CA ASN A 4 -2.99 11.52 -15.47
C ASN A 4 -3.80 12.18 -14.35
N GLY A 5 -3.13 12.71 -13.33
CA GLY A 5 -3.77 13.45 -12.24
C GLY A 5 -3.76 12.76 -10.87
N TYR A 6 -3.30 11.51 -10.78
CA TYR A 6 -3.21 10.78 -9.52
C TYR A 6 -1.79 10.38 -9.16
N GLU A 7 -1.48 10.42 -7.88
CA GLU A 7 -0.25 9.90 -7.29
C GLU A 7 -0.58 8.76 -6.33
N ILE A 8 0.28 7.74 -6.33
CA ILE A 8 0.17 6.58 -5.45
C ILE A 8 1.40 6.55 -4.54
N ILE A 9 1.18 6.48 -3.24
CA ILE A 9 2.23 6.34 -2.22
C ILE A 9 2.00 5.02 -1.49
N ILE A 10 3.00 4.14 -1.51
CA ILE A 10 2.96 2.88 -0.75
C ILE A 10 3.58 3.09 0.63
N MET A 11 2.90 2.60 1.67
CA MET A 11 3.39 2.66 3.05
C MET A 11 3.15 1.35 3.78
N GLY A 12 4.13 0.93 4.57
CA GLY A 12 4.01 -0.15 5.54
C GLY A 12 3.69 0.45 6.90
N SER A 13 2.40 0.45 7.29
CA SER A 13 1.92 1.07 8.53
C SER A 13 2.07 0.08 9.69
N PRO A 14 2.93 0.34 10.68
CA PRO A 14 3.04 -0.52 11.86
C PRO A 14 1.78 -0.50 12.73
N ASP A 15 1.04 0.61 12.70
CA ASP A 15 -0.17 0.80 13.51
C ASP A 15 -1.35 0.03 12.92
N ASP A 16 -1.49 0.04 11.59
CA ASP A 16 -2.53 -0.76 10.90
C ASP A 16 -2.10 -2.23 10.77
N GLY A 17 -0.80 -2.47 10.69
CA GLY A 17 -0.20 -3.79 10.60
C GLY A 17 -0.10 -4.40 9.21
N PHE A 18 -0.40 -3.62 8.18
CA PHE A 18 -0.36 -4.04 6.78
C PHE A 18 0.24 -2.92 5.91
N ALA A 19 0.64 -3.29 4.70
CA ALA A 19 1.02 -2.32 3.69
C ALA A 19 -0.22 -1.84 2.92
N SER A 20 -0.26 -0.55 2.63
CA SER A 20 -1.33 0.08 1.88
C SER A 20 -0.80 1.05 0.86
N ALA A 21 -1.60 1.30 -0.16
CA ALA A 21 -1.37 2.32 -1.16
C ALA A 21 -2.37 3.46 -0.93
N GLU A 22 -1.88 4.64 -0.66
CA GLU A 22 -2.69 5.86 -0.58
C GLU A 22 -2.68 6.57 -1.94
N ILE A 23 -3.84 7.09 -2.33
CA ILE A 23 -4.06 7.73 -3.62
C ILE A 23 -4.45 9.18 -3.38
N TYR A 24 -3.69 10.07 -3.99
CA TYR A 24 -3.82 11.52 -3.89
C TYR A 24 -4.07 12.13 -5.27
N ARG A 25 -4.59 13.37 -5.31
CA ARG A 25 -4.44 14.16 -6.53
C ARG A 25 -2.98 14.57 -6.68
N ALA A 26 -2.44 14.48 -7.88
CA ALA A 26 -1.06 14.88 -8.14
C ALA A 26 -0.81 16.38 -7.89
N GLU A 27 -1.84 17.21 -8.04
CA GLU A 27 -1.81 18.65 -7.77
C GLU A 27 -2.04 19.02 -6.30
N ASP A 28 -2.58 18.10 -5.49
CA ASP A 28 -2.91 18.30 -4.09
C ASP A 28 -2.69 17.00 -3.30
N ARG A 29 -1.54 16.94 -2.63
CA ARG A 29 -1.11 15.80 -1.81
C ARG A 29 -1.58 15.90 -0.36
N ASP A 30 -2.34 16.92 -0.01
CA ASP A 30 -2.77 17.13 1.39
C ASP A 30 -4.00 16.28 1.74
N VAL A 31 -4.71 15.77 0.73
CA VAL A 31 -5.93 14.98 0.91
C VAL A 31 -5.81 13.60 0.25
N ILE A 32 -5.90 12.55 1.08
CA ILE A 32 -6.06 11.17 0.62
C ILE A 32 -7.47 11.02 0.04
N LEU A 33 -7.58 10.64 -1.22
CA LEU A 33 -8.86 10.35 -1.87
C LEU A 33 -9.30 8.91 -1.64
N ALA A 34 -8.33 7.99 -1.71
CA ALA A 34 -8.58 6.58 -1.50
C ALA A 34 -7.37 5.84 -0.96
N ARG A 35 -7.63 4.68 -0.36
CA ARG A 35 -6.62 3.75 0.14
C ARG A 35 -6.94 2.36 -0.39
N VAL A 36 -5.92 1.69 -0.94
CA VAL A 36 -6.00 0.29 -1.38
C VAL A 36 -5.13 -0.55 -0.47
N PHE A 37 -5.65 -1.68 0.00
CA PHE A 37 -4.90 -2.63 0.81
C PHE A 37 -5.50 -4.03 0.67
N GLU A 38 -4.74 -5.03 1.12
CA GLU A 38 -5.19 -6.43 1.11
C GLU A 38 -5.15 -6.95 2.54
N LEU A 39 -6.23 -7.59 2.99
CA LEU A 39 -6.28 -8.36 4.23
C LEU A 39 -6.42 -9.84 3.90
N THR A 40 -6.43 -10.70 4.92
CA THR A 40 -6.66 -12.15 4.76
C THR A 40 -8.00 -12.48 4.10
N SER A 41 -8.99 -11.60 4.25
CA SER A 41 -10.32 -11.69 3.64
C SER A 41 -10.38 -11.22 2.17
N GLY A 42 -9.36 -10.52 1.67
CA GLY A 42 -9.31 -10.04 0.29
C GLY A 42 -8.85 -8.59 0.14
N TRP A 43 -9.07 -8.03 -1.05
CA TRP A 43 -8.71 -6.65 -1.40
C TRP A 43 -9.79 -5.67 -0.97
N TYR A 44 -9.34 -4.51 -0.49
CA TYR A 44 -10.17 -3.41 -0.04
C TYR A 44 -9.80 -2.14 -0.81
N PHE A 45 -10.84 -1.37 -1.13
CA PHE A 45 -10.76 -0.01 -1.61
C PHE A 45 -11.56 0.84 -0.63
N GLU A 46 -10.85 1.68 0.13
CA GLU A 46 -11.42 2.59 1.11
C GLU A 46 -11.39 4.02 0.54
N THR A 47 -12.49 4.75 0.68
CA THR A 47 -12.61 6.16 0.29
C THR A 47 -13.55 6.87 1.26
N THR A 48 -13.36 8.19 1.41
CA THR A 48 -14.17 9.03 2.31
C THR A 48 -15.43 9.57 1.62
N ASP A 49 -15.45 9.69 0.28
CA ASP A 49 -16.61 10.10 -0.49
C ASP A 49 -17.06 8.97 -1.43
N LEU A 50 -18.30 8.48 -1.27
CA LEU A 50 -18.85 7.44 -2.15
C LEU A 50 -18.99 7.89 -3.61
N ASN A 51 -18.99 9.19 -3.88
CA ASN A 51 -18.99 9.69 -5.26
C ASN A 51 -17.66 9.44 -5.97
N ASP A 52 -16.56 9.28 -5.24
CA ASP A 52 -15.24 8.99 -5.81
C ASP A 52 -15.22 7.64 -6.55
N ILE A 53 -16.10 6.71 -6.18
CA ILE A 53 -16.25 5.41 -6.87
C ILE A 53 -16.72 5.59 -8.32
N LYS A 54 -17.34 6.72 -8.66
CA LYS A 54 -17.78 7.04 -10.03
C LYS A 54 -16.66 7.61 -10.90
N ASP A 55 -15.55 8.04 -10.31
CA ASP A 55 -14.40 8.54 -11.05
C ASP A 55 -13.61 7.36 -11.63
N SER A 56 -13.74 7.14 -12.95
CA SER A 56 -13.05 6.06 -13.64
C SER A 56 -11.53 6.17 -13.55
N GLU A 57 -10.97 7.37 -13.54
CA GLU A 57 -9.52 7.58 -13.45
C GLU A 57 -9.01 7.22 -12.05
N LEU A 58 -9.80 7.52 -11.00
CA LEU A 58 -9.48 7.07 -9.65
C LEU A 58 -9.54 5.54 -9.54
N ILE A 59 -10.54 4.89 -10.15
CA ILE A 59 -10.62 3.42 -10.17
C ILE A 59 -9.42 2.81 -10.92
N ILE A 60 -8.98 3.41 -12.03
CA ILE A 60 -7.76 2.95 -12.73
C ILE A 60 -6.53 3.15 -11.84
N ALA A 61 -6.43 4.26 -11.10
CA ALA A 61 -5.34 4.49 -10.15
C ALA A 61 -5.37 3.46 -9.02
N ALA A 62 -6.55 3.07 -8.53
CA ALA A 62 -6.72 2.02 -7.53
C ALA A 62 -6.30 0.64 -8.03
N LEU A 63 -6.60 0.29 -9.28
CA LEU A 63 -6.12 -0.94 -9.90
C LEU A 63 -4.60 -0.93 -10.05
N ALA A 64 -4.01 0.19 -10.47
CA ALA A 64 -2.56 0.35 -10.54
C ALA A 64 -1.90 0.25 -9.14
N ALA A 65 -2.56 0.80 -8.11
CA ALA A 65 -2.11 0.72 -6.73
C ALA A 65 -2.13 -0.72 -6.19
N ARG A 66 -3.19 -1.47 -6.52
CA ARG A 66 -3.28 -2.91 -6.23
C ARG A 66 -2.15 -3.69 -6.90
N ASP A 67 -1.94 -3.46 -8.20
CA ASP A 67 -0.90 -4.15 -8.97
C ASP A 67 0.51 -3.84 -8.41
N GLU A 68 0.75 -2.58 -7.99
CA GLU A 68 1.99 -2.21 -7.33
C GLU A 68 2.14 -2.89 -5.96
N LEU A 69 1.07 -2.94 -5.16
CA LEU A 69 1.07 -3.64 -3.87
C LEU A 69 1.37 -5.13 -3.99
N MET A 70 1.02 -5.79 -5.10
CA MET A 70 1.30 -7.21 -5.30
C MET A 70 2.79 -7.57 -5.18
N HIS A 71 3.69 -6.60 -5.42
CA HIS A 71 5.13 -6.77 -5.25
C HIS A 71 5.60 -6.77 -3.80
N TYR A 72 4.75 -6.38 -2.85
CA TYR A 72 5.07 -6.32 -1.44
C TYR A 72 4.69 -7.65 -0.78
N VAL A 73 5.71 -8.40 -0.35
CA VAL A 73 5.54 -9.81 0.07
C VAL A 73 4.79 -9.94 1.39
N ASN A 74 4.98 -8.98 2.29
CA ASN A 74 4.37 -8.95 3.62
C ASN A 74 3.14 -8.04 3.69
N ARG A 75 2.63 -7.56 2.55
CA ARG A 75 1.61 -6.50 2.47
C ARG A 75 0.34 -6.76 3.26
N ARG A 76 -0.07 -8.03 3.39
CA ARG A 76 -1.35 -8.36 4.01
C ARG A 76 -1.35 -8.12 5.51
N GLY A 77 -0.17 -8.08 6.12
CA GLY A 77 -0.04 -8.23 7.57
C GLY A 77 -0.59 -9.59 7.99
N ALA A 78 0.26 -10.50 8.45
CA ALA A 78 -0.26 -11.81 8.86
C ALA A 78 0.49 -12.40 10.05
N ALA A 79 -0.28 -12.54 11.13
CA ALA A 79 -0.15 -13.40 12.32
C ALA A 79 1.10 -13.27 13.19
N GLU A 80 2.29 -13.14 12.61
CA GLU A 80 3.56 -13.12 13.33
C GLU A 80 4.39 -11.98 12.76
N TYR A 81 4.26 -10.80 13.36
CA TYR A 81 5.32 -9.80 13.25
C TYR A 81 6.65 -10.46 13.63
N PRO A 82 7.78 -9.98 13.09
CA PRO A 82 9.05 -10.38 13.66
C PRO A 82 8.99 -10.13 15.18
N PRO A 83 9.20 -11.16 16.02
CA PRO A 83 9.03 -11.00 17.46
C PRO A 83 9.98 -9.92 17.97
N ASP A 84 9.49 -9.11 18.92
CA ASP A 84 10.23 -7.98 19.49
C ASP A 84 10.65 -6.89 18.47
N ALA A 85 10.03 -6.85 17.29
CA ALA A 85 10.28 -5.82 16.29
C ALA A 85 9.85 -4.43 16.80
N THR A 86 10.72 -3.44 16.58
CA THR A 86 10.34 -2.03 16.71
C THR A 86 9.35 -1.66 15.61
N GLN A 87 8.59 -0.58 15.79
CA GLN A 87 7.70 -0.04 14.74
C GLN A 87 8.46 0.20 13.41
N ALA A 88 9.69 0.70 13.49
CA ALA A 88 10.53 0.87 12.30
C ALA A 88 10.86 -0.46 11.61
N ALA A 89 11.18 -1.50 12.37
CA ALA A 89 11.44 -2.84 11.84
C ALA A 89 10.18 -3.45 11.20
N VAL A 90 9.00 -3.24 11.80
CA VAL A 90 7.72 -3.65 11.20
C VAL A 90 7.46 -2.91 9.89
N SER A 91 7.67 -1.60 9.85
CA SER A 91 7.49 -0.81 8.62
C SER A 91 8.40 -1.30 7.49
N LEU A 92 9.68 -1.55 7.79
CA LEU A 92 10.63 -2.09 6.81
C LEU A 92 10.24 -3.49 6.33
N TRP A 93 9.78 -4.35 7.24
CA TRP A 93 9.30 -5.68 6.91
C TRP A 93 8.08 -5.63 5.97
N LEU A 94 7.10 -4.76 6.27
CA LEU A 94 5.93 -4.52 5.41
C LEU A 94 6.32 -3.97 4.02
N MET A 95 7.43 -3.24 3.92
CA MET A 95 7.94 -2.63 2.70
C MET A 95 8.89 -3.54 1.89
N GLN A 96 9.07 -4.80 2.29
CA GLN A 96 9.88 -5.77 1.55
C GLN A 96 9.23 -6.14 0.21
N ARG A 97 10.03 -6.09 -0.87
CA ARG A 97 9.57 -6.34 -2.25
C ARG A 97 10.19 -7.60 -2.87
N ASP A 98 9.47 -8.21 -3.81
CA ASP A 98 9.94 -9.38 -4.60
C ASP A 98 10.52 -9.03 -5.98
N ASP A 99 10.32 -7.81 -6.46
CA ASP A 99 10.64 -7.39 -7.83
C ASP A 99 12.01 -6.70 -7.97
N GLY A 100 12.82 -6.71 -6.92
CA GLY A 100 14.16 -6.13 -6.89
C GLY A 100 14.21 -4.59 -6.94
N LYS A 101 13.06 -3.90 -6.84
CA LYS A 101 13.00 -2.42 -6.81
C LYS A 101 13.01 -1.84 -5.40
N GLY A 102 13.08 -2.67 -4.36
CA GLY A 102 13.05 -2.26 -2.97
C GLY A 102 14.21 -2.78 -2.15
N PHE A 103 14.14 -2.56 -0.84
CA PHE A 103 15.07 -3.15 0.10
C PHE A 103 14.76 -4.64 0.27
N THR A 104 15.74 -5.49 0.02
CA THR A 104 15.69 -6.90 0.37
C THR A 104 16.44 -7.09 1.68
N LEU A 105 15.78 -7.57 2.73
CA LEU A 105 16.46 -8.04 3.94
C LEU A 105 17.13 -9.36 3.58
N SER A 106 18.44 -9.36 3.36
CA SER A 106 19.22 -10.58 3.21
C SER A 106 19.33 -11.26 4.57
N ASN A 107 18.64 -12.39 4.73
CA ASN A 107 18.88 -13.32 5.84
C ASN A 107 20.18 -14.09 5.57
N ASP A 108 21.31 -13.39 5.60
CA ASP A 108 22.61 -14.06 5.67
C ASP A 108 22.76 -14.59 7.10
N LYS A 109 22.69 -15.93 7.22
CA LYS A 109 23.04 -16.69 8.41
C LYS A 109 24.55 -16.79 8.57
#